data_AF-A0A383BQD0-F1
#
_entry.id   AF-A0A383BQD0-F1
#
_cell.length_a   1.000
_cell.length_b   1.000
_cell.length_c   1.000
_cell.angle_alpha   90.00
_cell.angle_beta   90.00
_cell.angle_gamma   90.00
#
_symmetry.space_group_name_H-M   'P 1'
#
loop_
_entity.id
_entity.type
_entity.pdbx_description
1 polymer ?
#
loop_
_entity_poly.entity_id
_entity_poly.type
_entity_poly.pdbx_seq_one_letter_code
_entity_poly.pdbx_strand_id
1 'polypeptide(L)'
;KLVGVWKDAKKYLDKYVAITKDYQQKDGAFSAAVFFRSARSRTPRQLISSTGHALEWMSVALSPEELTQDWVLKAIDRMVTDMEKFPTEVFSDGGLYHAAHALRRFREATGG
;
A
#
# COMPACT_ATOMS: atom_id res chain seq x y z
N LYS A 1 -19.25 1.67 18.65
CA LYS A 1 -18.52 2.96 18.69
C LYS A 1 -17.19 2.75 19.40
N LEU A 2 -16.08 3.24 18.85
CA LEU A 2 -14.77 3.20 19.51
C LEU A 2 -14.72 4.27 20.61
N VAL A 3 -14.14 3.92 21.77
CA VAL A 3 -14.04 4.79 22.95
C VAL A 3 -12.64 4.69 23.57
N GLY A 4 -12.24 5.72 24.33
CA GLY A 4 -10.93 5.78 25.00
C GLY A 4 -9.77 5.51 24.04
N VAL A 5 -8.81 4.70 24.48
CA VAL A 5 -7.58 4.37 23.74
C VAL A 5 -7.84 3.80 22.34
N TRP A 6 -8.97 3.10 22.13
CA TRP A 6 -9.33 2.55 20.82
C TRP A 6 -9.76 3.63 19.83
N LYS A 7 -10.38 4.71 20.33
CA LYS A 7 -10.71 5.89 19.51
C LYS A 7 -9.43 6.61 19.10
N ASP A 8 -8.46 6.71 20.01
CA ASP A 8 -7.18 7.36 19.74
C ASP A 8 -6.33 6.55 18.75
N ALA A 9 -6.33 5.22 18.88
CA ALA A 9 -5.69 4.31 17.93
C ALA A 9 -6.28 4.46 16.52
N LYS A 10 -7.61 4.53 16.38
CA LYS A 10 -8.26 4.78 15.08
C LYS A 10 -7.87 6.14 14.51
N LYS A 11 -7.86 7.20 15.32
CA LYS A 11 -7.42 8.53 14.88
C LYS A 11 -5.97 8.53 14.40
N TYR A 12 -5.10 7.76 15.07
CA TYR A 12 -3.71 7.59 14.65
C TYR A 12 -3.63 6.89 13.29
N LEU A 13 -4.34 5.77 13.10
CA LEU A 13 -4.40 5.09 11.80
C LEU A 13 -4.92 6.00 10.69
N ASP A 14 -6.01 6.72 10.93
CA ASP A 14 -6.64 7.62 9.96
C ASP A 14 -5.68 8.73 9.50
N LYS A 15 -4.86 9.24 10.42
CA LYS A 15 -3.80 10.19 10.08
C LYS A 15 -2.81 9.59 9.08
N TYR A 16 -2.34 8.36 9.29
CA TYR A 16 -1.34 7.75 8.39
C TYR A 16 -1.94 7.23 7.09
N VAL A 17 -3.22 6.86 7.06
CA VAL A 17 -3.96 6.65 5.80
C VAL A 17 -3.99 7.93 4.99
N ALA A 18 -4.36 9.05 5.62
CA ALA A 18 -4.38 10.35 4.94
C ALA A 18 -3.00 10.75 4.40
N ILE A 19 -1.93 10.59 5.19
CA ILE A 19 -0.55 10.86 4.75
C ILE A 19 -0.16 9.95 3.58
N THR A 20 -0.50 8.67 3.63
CA THR A 20 -0.15 7.71 2.57
C THR A 20 -0.84 8.04 1.25
N LYS A 21 -2.11 8.43 1.33
CA LYS A 21 -2.88 8.90 0.18
C LYS A 21 -2.33 10.22 -0.38
N ASP A 22 -2.01 11.18 0.49
CA ASP A 22 -1.43 12.47 0.10
C ASP A 22 -0.06 12.30 -0.58
N TYR A 23 0.75 11.35 -0.11
CA TYR A 23 2.07 11.06 -0.67
C TYR A 23 2.05 10.07 -1.82
N GLN A 24 0.88 9.62 -2.26
CA GLN A 24 0.77 8.75 -3.42
C GLN A 24 1.24 9.48 -4.68
N GLN A 25 2.01 8.78 -5.50
CA GLN A 25 2.51 9.32 -6.75
C GLN A 25 1.39 9.35 -7.80
N LYS A 26 1.52 10.23 -8.79
CA LYS A 26 0.51 10.38 -9.87
C LYS A 26 0.21 9.08 -10.61
N ASP A 27 1.17 8.17 -10.65
CA ASP A 27 1.11 6.86 -11.31
C ASP A 27 0.60 5.74 -10.38
N GLY A 28 0.17 6.05 -9.16
CA GLY A 28 -0.39 5.10 -8.19
C GLY A 28 0.62 4.53 -7.20
N ALA A 29 1.93 4.62 -7.46
CA ALA A 29 2.94 4.09 -6.54
C ALA A 29 2.92 4.84 -5.20
N PHE A 30 3.20 4.13 -4.11
CA PHE A 30 3.34 4.78 -2.80
C PHE A 30 4.75 5.33 -2.59
N SER A 31 4.87 6.22 -1.60
CA SER A 31 6.10 6.96 -1.37
C SER A 31 7.25 6.04 -0.96
N ALA A 32 8.38 6.21 -1.64
CA ALA A 32 9.67 5.61 -1.27
C ALA A 32 10.20 6.11 0.09
N ALA A 33 9.67 7.24 0.58
CA ALA A 33 9.99 7.81 1.90
C ALA A 33 8.88 7.55 2.93
N VAL A 34 7.98 6.60 2.67
CA VAL A 34 6.91 6.17 3.58
C VAL A 34 6.09 7.37 4.07
N PHE A 35 6.16 7.72 5.36
CA PHE A 35 5.40 8.81 5.97
C PHE A 35 6.20 10.12 6.12
N PHE A 36 7.46 10.18 5.69
CA PHE A 36 8.31 11.37 5.89
C PHE A 36 8.03 12.48 4.88
N ARG A 37 7.87 12.12 3.60
CA ARG A 37 7.51 13.03 2.50
C ARG A 37 7.04 12.24 1.29
N SER A 38 6.43 12.93 0.32
CA SER A 38 6.23 12.37 -1.02
C SER A 38 7.59 12.18 -1.72
N ALA A 39 7.88 10.95 -2.15
CA ALA A 39 9.11 10.60 -2.84
C ALA A 39 8.87 9.46 -3.84
N ARG A 40 9.35 9.63 -5.08
CA ARG A 40 9.31 8.59 -6.10
C ARG A 40 10.38 7.53 -5.86
N SER A 41 10.01 6.27 -6.08
CA SER A 41 10.95 5.15 -6.13
C SER A 41 11.89 5.29 -7.33
N ARG A 42 13.18 4.98 -7.11
CA ARG A 42 14.22 5.09 -8.15
C ARG A 42 14.56 3.76 -8.81
N THR A 43 14.14 2.65 -8.22
CA THR A 43 14.42 1.29 -8.71
C THR A 43 13.18 0.42 -8.59
N PRO A 44 13.03 -0.63 -9.41
CA PRO A 44 11.94 -1.60 -9.28
C PRO A 44 11.91 -2.25 -7.88
N ARG A 45 13.09 -2.55 -7.31
CA ARG A 45 13.25 -3.03 -5.94
C ARG A 45 12.55 -2.13 -4.92
N GLN A 46 12.87 -0.82 -4.97
CA GLN A 46 12.30 0.15 -4.04
C GLN A 46 10.81 0.34 -4.27
N LEU A 47 10.36 0.29 -5.52
CA LEU A 47 8.95 0.44 -5.87
C LEU A 47 8.09 -0.68 -5.30
N ILE A 48 8.46 -1.94 -5.54
CA ILE A 48 7.72 -3.09 -5.01
C ILE A 48 7.77 -3.10 -3.48
N SER A 49 8.94 -2.80 -2.88
CA SER A 49 9.05 -2.74 -1.42
C SER A 49 8.14 -1.66 -0.81
N SER A 50 8.22 -0.41 -1.28
CA SER A 50 7.42 0.69 -0.72
C SER A 50 5.93 0.55 -0.98
N THR A 51 5.54 0.17 -2.20
CA THR A 51 4.12 0.01 -2.57
C THR A 51 3.51 -1.23 -1.92
N GLY A 52 4.23 -2.35 -1.89
CA GLY A 52 3.81 -3.58 -1.20
C GLY A 52 3.65 -3.38 0.30
N HIS A 53 4.62 -2.74 0.98
CA HIS A 53 4.48 -2.40 2.39
C HIS A 53 3.25 -1.55 2.66
N ALA A 54 3.05 -0.50 1.85
CA ALA A 54 1.93 0.41 2.02
C ALA A 54 0.59 -0.31 1.85
N LEU A 55 0.43 -1.10 0.78
CA LEU A 55 -0.78 -1.88 0.55
C LEU A 55 -1.03 -2.92 1.65
N GLU A 56 0.01 -3.56 2.17
CA GLU A 56 -0.15 -4.57 3.22
C GLU A 56 -0.73 -3.98 4.50
N TRP A 57 -0.16 -2.89 5.02
CA TRP A 57 -0.70 -2.32 6.25
C TRP A 57 -2.07 -1.68 6.02
N MET A 58 -2.31 -1.08 4.85
CA MET A 58 -3.63 -0.54 4.49
C MET A 58 -4.69 -1.64 4.38
N SER A 59 -4.32 -2.86 3.96
CA SER A 59 -5.24 -4.02 3.96
C SER A 59 -5.75 -4.39 5.36
N VAL A 60 -5.10 -3.89 6.41
CA VAL A 60 -5.55 -4.04 7.81
C VAL A 60 -6.25 -2.78 8.31
N ALA A 61 -5.84 -1.60 7.84
CA ALA A 61 -6.34 -0.32 8.34
C ALA A 61 -7.67 0.13 7.69
N LEU A 62 -7.92 -0.30 6.45
CA LEU A 62 -9.06 0.11 5.65
C LEU A 62 -10.18 -0.93 5.69
N SER A 63 -11.43 -0.47 5.56
CA SER A 63 -12.57 -1.36 5.32
C SER A 63 -12.55 -1.93 3.89
N PRO A 64 -13.30 -3.00 3.59
CA PRO A 64 -13.48 -3.51 2.23
C PRO A 64 -13.90 -2.43 1.22
N GLU A 65 -14.81 -1.53 1.60
CA GLU A 65 -15.27 -0.42 0.75
C GLU A 65 -14.21 0.65 0.55
N GLU A 66 -13.34 0.88 1.54
CA GLU A 66 -12.21 1.80 1.41
C GLU A 66 -11.10 1.23 0.53
N LEU A 67 -10.88 -0.09 0.57
CA LEU A 67 -9.92 -0.79 -0.29
C LEU A 67 -10.31 -0.71 -1.77
N THR A 68 -11.59 -0.64 -2.10
CA THR A 68 -12.05 -0.53 -3.50
C THR A 68 -12.04 0.90 -4.05
N GLN A 69 -11.58 1.89 -3.27
CA GLN A 69 -11.44 3.25 -3.77
C GLN A 69 -10.36 3.33 -4.86
N ASP A 70 -10.61 4.17 -5.88
CA ASP A 70 -9.74 4.32 -7.07
C ASP A 70 -8.26 4.49 -6.76
N TRP A 71 -7.91 5.24 -5.72
CA TRP A 71 -6.52 5.49 -5.35
C TRP A 71 -5.81 4.23 -4.84
N VAL A 72 -6.51 3.32 -4.15
CA VAL A 72 -5.95 2.02 -3.74
C VAL A 72 -5.85 1.09 -4.95
N LEU A 73 -6.91 1.01 -5.75
CA LEU A 73 -6.93 0.18 -6.97
C LEU A 73 -5.81 0.57 -7.93
N LYS A 74 -5.54 1.87 -8.08
CA LYS A 74 -4.43 2.37 -8.89
C LYS A 74 -3.06 1.92 -8.38
N ALA A 75 -2.88 1.81 -7.06
CA ALA A 75 -1.63 1.30 -6.48
C ALA A 75 -1.46 -0.21 -6.74
N ILE A 76 -2.55 -0.97 -6.67
CA ILE A 76 -2.55 -2.41 -6.99
C ILE A 76 -2.20 -2.62 -8.45
N ASP A 77 -2.91 -1.95 -9.37
CA ASP A 77 -2.65 -2.00 -10.81
C ASP A 77 -1.20 -1.63 -11.13
N ARG A 78 -0.71 -0.55 -10.51
CA ARG A 78 0.68 -0.13 -10.67
C ARG A 78 1.69 -1.18 -10.19
N MET A 79 1.44 -1.79 -9.03
CA MET A 79 2.32 -2.81 -8.46
C MET A 79 2.36 -4.07 -9.33
N VAL A 80 1.19 -4.57 -9.76
CA VAL A 80 1.10 -5.77 -10.62
C VAL A 80 1.78 -5.50 -11.96
N THR A 81 1.52 -4.35 -12.59
CA THR A 81 2.16 -3.95 -13.85
C THR A 81 3.69 -3.97 -13.75
N ASP A 82 4.27 -3.44 -12.66
CA ASP A 82 5.71 -3.46 -12.48
C ASP A 82 6.25 -4.87 -12.17
N MET A 83 5.49 -5.72 -11.46
CA MET A 83 5.86 -7.13 -11.23
C MET A 83 5.88 -7.94 -12.54
N GLU A 84 4.97 -7.68 -13.47
CA GLU A 84 4.95 -8.33 -14.78
C GLU A 84 6.05 -7.82 -15.71
N LYS A 85 6.42 -6.55 -15.58
CA LYS A 85 7.40 -5.88 -16.44
C LYS A 85 8.84 -6.27 -16.16
N PHE A 86 9.21 -6.47 -14.89
CA PHE A 86 10.60 -6.68 -14.50
C PHE A 86 10.87 -8.12 -14.06
N PRO A 87 12.09 -8.65 -14.31
CA PRO A 87 12.44 -10.01 -13.88
C PRO A 87 12.53 -10.08 -12.35
N THR A 88 12.03 -11.15 -11.76
CA THR A 88 11.83 -11.29 -10.30
C THR A 88 13.09 -11.01 -9.47
N GLU A 89 14.27 -11.31 -10.00
CA GLU A 89 15.58 -11.17 -9.35
C GLU A 89 15.93 -9.72 -9.01
N VAL A 90 15.30 -8.74 -9.67
CA VAL A 90 15.55 -7.32 -9.35
C VAL A 90 14.87 -6.89 -8.06
N PHE A 91 13.86 -7.64 -7.60
CA PHE A 91 13.13 -7.36 -6.38
C PHE A 91 13.84 -7.91 -5.14
N SER A 92 13.43 -7.43 -3.97
CA SER A 92 13.84 -8.01 -2.69
C SER A 92 12.81 -9.03 -2.23
N ASP A 93 13.24 -10.14 -1.64
CA ASP A 93 12.35 -11.16 -1.04
C ASP A 93 11.35 -10.55 -0.06
N GLY A 94 11.81 -9.63 0.81
CA GLY A 94 10.92 -8.91 1.73
C GLY A 94 9.87 -8.08 1.00
N GLY A 95 10.27 -7.31 -0.01
CA GLY A 95 9.33 -6.56 -0.86
C GLY A 95 8.31 -7.45 -1.58
N LEU A 96 8.74 -8.61 -2.09
CA LEU A 96 7.86 -9.59 -2.71
C LEU A 96 6.88 -10.21 -1.71
N TYR A 97 7.34 -10.51 -0.49
CA TYR A 97 6.49 -10.99 0.59
C TYR A 97 5.37 -9.99 0.88
N HIS A 98 5.71 -8.72 1.11
CA HIS A 98 4.71 -7.68 1.40
C HIS A 98 3.73 -7.49 0.24
N ALA A 99 4.23 -7.46 -1.00
CA ALA A 99 3.38 -7.35 -2.19
C ALA A 99 2.40 -8.54 -2.32
N ALA A 100 2.91 -9.78 -2.23
CA ALA A 100 2.09 -10.98 -2.35
C ALA A 100 1.05 -11.06 -1.22
N HIS A 101 1.46 -10.74 0.01
CA HIS A 101 0.57 -10.75 1.16
C HIS A 101 -0.51 -9.66 1.08
N ALA A 102 -0.15 -8.46 0.62
CA ALA A 102 -1.11 -7.39 0.35
C ALA A 102 -2.14 -7.79 -0.71
N LEU A 103 -1.71 -8.38 -1.83
CA LEU A 103 -2.62 -8.86 -2.89
C LEU A 103 -3.56 -9.94 -2.38
N ARG A 104 -3.05 -10.89 -1.58
CA ARG A 104 -3.87 -11.91 -0.94
C ARG A 104 -4.94 -11.29 -0.03
N ARG A 105 -4.54 -10.39 0.87
CA ARG A 105 -5.44 -9.70 1.82
C ARG A 105 -6.49 -8.88 1.09
N PHE A 106 -6.08 -8.17 0.04
CA PHE A 106 -6.99 -7.40 -0.80
C PHE A 106 -8.07 -8.31 -1.41
N ARG A 107 -7.67 -9.42 -2.04
CA ARG A 107 -8.61 -10.40 -2.61
C ARG A 107 -9.57 -10.96 -1.56
N GLU A 108 -9.06 -11.32 -0.38
CA GLU A 108 -9.88 -11.83 0.73
C GLU A 108 -10.87 -10.78 1.25
N ALA A 109 -10.48 -9.50 1.32
CA ALA A 109 -11.33 -8.41 1.80
C ALA A 109 -12.40 -7.99 0.79
N THR A 110 -12.13 -8.09 -0.51
CA THR A 110 -13.06 -7.63 -1.56
C THR A 110 -13.91 -8.75 -2.16
N GLY A 111 -13.89 -9.95 -1.58
CA GLY A 111 -14.77 -11.06 -1.99
C GLY A 111 -14.45 -11.65 -3.36
N GLY A 112 -13.16 -11.82 -3.66
CA GLY A 112 -12.70 -12.42 -4.92
C GLY A 112 -13.27 -13.79 -5.23
#